data_AF-A0A8I6WYW2-F1
#
_entry.id   AF-A0A8I6WYW2-F1
#
_cell.length_a   1.000
_cell.length_b   1.000
_cell.length_c   1.000
_cell.angle_alpha   90.00
_cell.angle_beta   90.00
_cell.angle_gamma   90.00
#
_symmetry.space_group_name_H-M   'P 1'
#
loop_
_entity.id
_entity.type
_entity.pdbx_description
1 polymer ?
#
loop_
_entity_poly.entity_id
_entity_poly.type
_entity_poly.pdbx_seq_one_letter_code
_entity_poly.pdbx_strand_id
1 'polypeptide(L)'
;MKKIFGAKKSKDAIQDATSQINKRGESVDEKIKAMDEELERYKEQIRKARPGPSQEAIKARALRLLKHRRLYEEQRNMLKDAKQAMSAMKAANKEMSSRG
;
A
#
# COMPACT_ATOMS: atom_id res chain seq x y z
N MET A 1 27.01 13.97 -21.34
CA MET A 1 25.64 13.42 -21.29
C MET A 1 25.71 11.90 -21.25
N LYS A 2 25.29 11.28 -20.14
CA LYS A 2 25.22 9.82 -20.02
C LYS A 2 23.78 9.42 -20.33
N LYS A 3 23.57 8.62 -21.37
CA LYS A 3 22.25 8.10 -21.79
C LYS A 3 21.59 7.36 -20.62
N ILE A 4 20.68 8.02 -19.92
CA ILE A 4 19.94 7.46 -18.76
C ILE A 4 18.73 6.59 -19.16
N PHE A 5 18.47 6.40 -20.45
CA PHE A 5 17.29 5.70 -20.96
C PHE A 5 17.62 4.52 -21.89
N GLY A 6 18.67 3.74 -21.57
CA GLY A 6 19.04 2.59 -22.42
C GLY A 6 19.91 1.50 -21.77
N ALA A 7 20.27 1.62 -20.49
CA ALA A 7 20.91 0.51 -19.80
C ALA A 7 19.85 -0.56 -19.49
N LYS A 8 19.99 -1.77 -20.05
CA LYS A 8 19.31 -2.98 -19.56
C LYS A 8 19.43 -2.96 -18.04
N LYS A 9 18.36 -2.66 -17.30
CA LYS A 9 18.34 -2.88 -15.85
C LYS A 9 18.66 -4.36 -15.68
N SER A 10 19.72 -4.68 -14.93
CA SER A 10 20.11 -6.07 -14.70
C SER A 10 18.91 -6.84 -14.14
N LYS A 11 18.77 -8.12 -14.50
CA LYS A 11 17.69 -8.97 -13.97
C LYS A 11 17.63 -8.91 -12.44
N ASP A 12 18.81 -8.82 -11.81
CA ASP A 12 18.99 -8.72 -10.36
C ASP A 12 18.36 -7.43 -9.79
N ALA A 13 18.59 -6.27 -10.42
CA ALA A 13 18.01 -5.00 -9.97
C ALA A 13 16.47 -4.99 -10.05
N ILE A 14 15.89 -5.69 -11.03
CA ILE A 14 14.43 -5.84 -11.16
C ILE A 14 13.87 -6.76 -10.06
N GLN A 15 14.57 -7.85 -9.75
CA GLN A 15 14.19 -8.77 -8.68
C GLN A 15 14.24 -8.10 -7.30
N ASP A 16 15.31 -7.37 -7.00
CA ASP A 16 15.47 -6.65 -5.73
C ASP A 16 14.37 -5.60 -5.55
N ALA A 17 14.10 -4.80 -6.59
CA ALA A 17 13.03 -3.81 -6.55
C ALA A 17 11.64 -4.46 -6.37
N THR A 18 11.39 -5.62 -7.00
CA THR A 18 10.13 -6.37 -6.80
C THR A 18 10.00 -6.89 -5.37
N SER A 19 11.09 -7.42 -4.79
CA SER A 19 11.12 -7.88 -3.40
C SER A 19 10.82 -6.74 -2.42
N GLN A 20 11.43 -5.56 -2.64
CA GLN A 20 11.16 -4.38 -1.81
C GLN A 20 9.71 -3.89 -1.93
N ILE A 21 9.14 -3.88 -3.14
CA ILE A 21 7.73 -3.49 -3.35
C ILE A 21 6.79 -4.46 -2.62
N ASN A 22 7.05 -5.77 -2.68
CA ASN A 22 6.24 -6.76 -1.97
C ASN A 22 6.31 -6.56 -0.45
N LYS A 23 7.52 -6.43 0.13
CA LYS A 23 7.69 -6.19 1.58
C LYS A 23 6.98 -4.92 2.05
N ARG A 24 7.07 -3.83 1.27
CA ARG A 24 6.34 -2.59 1.58
C ARG A 24 4.84 -2.77 1.47
N GLY A 25 4.36 -3.52 0.47
CA GLY A 25 2.95 -3.85 0.30
C GLY A 25 2.40 -4.61 1.50
N GLU A 26 3.07 -5.66 1.94
CA GLU A 26 2.70 -6.45 3.13
C GLU A 26 2.61 -5.57 4.38
N SER A 27 3.63 -4.74 4.64
CA SER A 27 3.62 -3.82 5.78
C SER A 27 2.48 -2.80 5.75
N VAL A 28 2.12 -2.30 4.55
CA VAL A 28 0.98 -1.38 4.39
C VAL A 28 -0.35 -2.11 4.62
N ASP A 29 -0.50 -3.32 4.09
CA ASP A 29 -1.71 -4.13 4.27
C ASP A 29 -1.93 -4.51 5.74
N GLU A 30 -0.87 -4.87 6.47
CA GLU A 30 -0.92 -5.13 7.92
C GLU A 30 -1.37 -3.89 8.71
N LYS A 31 -0.86 -2.70 8.36
CA LYS A 31 -1.28 -1.45 9.01
C LYS A 31 -2.74 -1.13 8.73
N ILE A 32 -3.21 -1.30 7.49
CA ILE A 32 -4.63 -1.10 7.14
C ILE A 32 -5.50 -2.05 7.94
N LYS A 33 -5.12 -3.32 8.04
CA LYS A 33 -5.86 -4.33 8.82
C LYS A 33 -5.95 -3.96 10.30
N ALA A 34 -4.84 -3.54 10.92
CA ALA A 34 -4.84 -3.10 12.31
C ALA A 34 -5.76 -1.87 12.53
N MET A 35 -5.75 -0.92 11.59
CA MET A 35 -6.66 0.23 11.63
C MET A 35 -8.13 -0.17 11.46
N ASP A 36 -8.43 -1.15 10.61
CA ASP A 36 -9.79 -1.69 10.43
C ASP A 36 -10.33 -2.33 11.71
N GLU A 37 -9.50 -3.13 12.38
CA GLU A 37 -9.84 -3.74 13.66
C GLU A 37 -10.12 -2.67 14.74
N GLU A 38 -9.31 -1.60 14.80
CA GLU A 38 -9.54 -0.50 15.74
C GLU A 38 -10.78 0.34 15.37
N LEU A 39 -11.07 0.56 14.09
CA LEU A 39 -12.28 1.22 13.63
C LEU A 39 -13.56 0.46 14.02
N GLU A 40 -13.56 -0.88 13.93
CA GLU A 40 -14.70 -1.68 14.36
C GLU A 40 -14.91 -1.57 15.89
N ARG A 41 -13.83 -1.53 16.68
CA ARG A 41 -13.92 -1.27 18.13
C ARG A 41 -14.52 0.11 18.41
N TYR A 42 -14.14 1.15 17.66
CA TYR A 42 -14.73 2.48 17.83
C TYR A 42 -16.22 2.49 17.46
N LYS A 43 -16.63 1.78 16.41
CA LYS A 43 -18.03 1.66 16.01
C LYS A 43 -18.87 1.00 17.11
N GLU A 44 -18.37 -0.05 17.76
CA GLU A 44 -19.04 -0.63 18.93
C GLU A 44 -19.14 0.33 20.12
N GLN A 45 -18.05 1.05 20.43
CA GLN A 45 -18.03 2.04 21.51
C GLN A 45 -19.05 3.16 21.25
N ILE A 46 -19.13 3.66 20.01
CA ILE A 46 -20.11 4.68 19.61
C ILE A 46 -21.54 4.15 19.81
N ARG A 47 -21.81 2.89 19.42
CA ARG A 47 -23.13 2.26 19.58
C ARG A 47 -23.55 2.13 21.05
N LYS A 48 -22.60 1.85 21.94
CA LYS A 48 -22.84 1.68 23.38
C LYS A 48 -22.86 3.01 24.13
N ALA A 49 -22.22 4.05 23.62
CA ALA A 49 -22.16 5.37 24.26
C ALA A 49 -23.48 6.13 24.13
N ARG A 50 -23.90 6.79 25.22
CA ARG A 50 -25.03 7.72 25.20
C ARG A 50 -24.69 8.95 24.34
N PRO A 51 -25.65 9.51 23.57
CA PRO A 51 -25.43 10.76 22.85
C PRO A 51 -24.93 11.87 23.78
N GLY A 52 -23.82 12.51 23.40
CA GLY A 52 -23.20 13.56 24.19
C GLY A 52 -21.68 13.68 23.97
N PRO A 53 -21.00 14.51 24.77
CA PRO A 53 -19.58 14.84 24.58
C PRO A 53 -18.65 13.63 24.52
N SER A 54 -18.94 12.58 25.30
CA SER A 54 -18.17 11.33 25.30
C SER A 54 -18.28 10.59 23.96
N GLN A 55 -19.49 10.47 23.40
CA GLN A 55 -19.71 9.84 22.09
C GLN A 55 -19.05 10.65 20.96
N GLU A 56 -19.15 11.99 21.01
CA GLU A 56 -18.50 12.86 20.03
C GLU A 56 -16.97 12.76 20.08
N ALA A 57 -16.38 12.62 21.28
CA ALA A 57 -14.95 12.39 21.42
C ALA A 57 -14.50 11.05 20.77
N ILE A 58 -15.30 9.99 20.90
CA ILE A 58 -15.03 8.70 20.26
C ILE A 58 -15.14 8.83 18.74
N LYS A 59 -16.19 9.49 18.23
CA LYS A 59 -16.35 9.77 16.79
C LYS A 59 -15.16 10.55 16.24
N ALA A 60 -14.70 11.58 16.95
CA ALA A 60 -13.54 12.38 16.53
C ALA A 60 -12.25 11.55 16.44
N ARG A 61 -12.04 10.60 17.36
CA ARG A 61 -10.91 9.65 17.30
C ARG A 61 -11.04 8.70 16.11
N ALA A 62 -12.22 8.11 15.92
CA ALA A 62 -12.51 7.23 14.79
C ALA A 62 -12.31 7.93 13.43
N LEU A 63 -12.74 9.19 13.31
CA LEU A 63 -12.55 10.00 12.09
C LEU A 63 -11.07 10.26 11.79
N ARG A 64 -10.24 10.51 12.80
CA ARG A 64 -8.79 10.64 12.58
C ARG A 64 -8.20 9.33 12.06
N LEU A 65 -8.54 8.20 12.69
CA LEU A 65 -8.06 6.90 12.26
C LEU A 65 -8.52 6.55 10.83
N LEU A 66 -9.77 6.87 10.48
CA LEU A 66 -10.31 6.67 9.14
C LEU A 66 -9.55 7.46 8.07
N LYS A 67 -9.17 8.71 8.38
CA LYS A 67 -8.32 9.52 7.48
C LYS A 67 -6.94 8.88 7.29
N HIS A 68 -6.30 8.41 8.36
CA HIS A 68 -5.03 7.71 8.26
C HIS A 68 -5.14 6.43 7.45
N ARG A 69 -6.19 5.64 7.67
CA ARG A 69 -6.46 4.43 6.89
C ARG A 69 -6.58 4.73 5.40
N ARG A 70 -7.35 5.75 5.03
CA ARG A 70 -7.51 6.17 3.63
C ARG A 70 -6.16 6.53 2.97
N LEU A 71 -5.29 7.24 3.69
CA LEU A 71 -3.94 7.55 3.20
C LEU A 71 -3.11 6.29 2.94
N TYR A 72 -3.21 5.27 3.82
CA TYR A 72 -2.54 3.99 3.59
C TYR A 72 -3.15 3.20 2.43
N GLU A 73 -4.46 3.29 2.20
CA GLU A 73 -5.09 2.69 1.02
C GLU A 73 -4.61 3.32 -0.28
N GLU A 74 -4.42 4.64 -0.30
CA GLU A 74 -3.83 5.36 -1.44
C GLU A 74 -2.39 4.87 -1.69
N GLN A 75 -1.57 4.74 -0.62
CA GLN A 75 -0.22 4.17 -0.73
C GLN A 75 -0.23 2.72 -1.25
N ARG A 76 -1.16 1.89 -0.76
CA ARG A 76 -1.34 0.51 -1.22
C ARG A 76 -1.66 0.47 -2.72
N ASN A 77 -2.54 1.35 -3.18
CA ASN A 77 -2.91 1.42 -4.59
C ASN A 77 -1.70 1.81 -5.46
N MET A 78 -0.92 2.80 -5.05
CA MET A 78 0.34 3.15 -5.73
C MET A 78 1.33 1.97 -5.77
N LEU A 79 1.45 1.20 -4.70
CA LEU A 79 2.30 0.01 -4.65
C LEU A 79 1.80 -1.11 -5.57
N LYS A 80 0.47 -1.28 -5.69
CA LYS A 80 -0.14 -2.23 -6.63
C LYS A 80 0.17 -1.84 -8.07
N ASP A 81 0.05 -0.56 -8.42
CA ASP A 81 0.38 -0.07 -9.77
C ASP A 81 1.88 -0.27 -10.07
N ALA A 82 2.75 0.05 -9.11
CA ALA A 82 4.19 -0.19 -9.24
C ALA A 82 4.52 -1.69 -9.42
N LYS A 83 3.82 -2.58 -8.70
CA LYS A 83 3.97 -4.03 -8.84
C LYS A 83 3.55 -4.51 -10.22
N GLN A 84 2.45 -4.01 -10.77
CA GLN A 84 1.99 -4.33 -12.11
C GLN A 84 2.99 -3.86 -13.18
N ALA A 85 3.49 -2.62 -13.08
CA ALA A 85 4.51 -2.09 -13.98
C ALA A 85 5.81 -2.93 -13.96
N MET A 86 6.26 -3.35 -12.78
CA MET A 86 7.44 -4.21 -12.64
C MET A 86 7.23 -5.61 -13.23
N SER A 87 6.03 -6.18 -13.06
CA SER A 87 5.65 -7.45 -13.67
C SER A 87 5.67 -7.37 -15.20
N ALA A 88 5.11 -6.31 -15.78
CA ALA A 88 5.13 -6.08 -17.22
C ALA A 88 6.57 -5.92 -17.76
N MET A 89 7.42 -5.16 -17.04
CA MET A 89 8.84 -4.99 -17.40
C MET A 89 9.62 -6.31 -17.36
N LYS A 90 9.34 -7.15 -16.35
CA LYS A 90 9.95 -8.49 -16.25
C LYS A 90 9.55 -9.39 -17.42
N ALA A 91 8.29 -9.33 -17.85
CA ALA A 91 7.80 -10.07 -19.00
C ALA A 91 8.48 -9.61 -20.31
N ALA A 92 8.53 -8.30 -20.56
CA ALA A 92 9.19 -7.73 -21.74
C ALA A 92 10.69 -8.10 -21.81
N ASN A 93 11.39 -8.08 -20.67
CA ASN A 93 12.80 -8.48 -20.62
C ASN A 93 13.01 -9.98 -20.90
N LYS A 94 12.03 -10.83 -20.52
CA LYS A 94 12.05 -12.26 -20.84
C LYS A 94 11.86 -12.48 -22.34
N GLU A 95 10.91 -11.80 -22.98
CA GLU A 95 10.64 -11.90 -24.42
C GLU A 95 11.80 -11.41 -25.29
N MET A 96 12.47 -10.33 -24.89
CA MET A 96 13.68 -9.86 -25.59
C MET A 96 14.85 -10.84 -25.45
N SER A 97 14.93 -11.57 -24.34
CA SER A 97 15.99 -12.57 -24.10
C SER A 97 15.73 -13.90 -24.83
N SER A 98 14.49 -14.18 -25.25
CA SER A 98 14.14 -15.39 -26.03
C SER A 98 14.12 -15.15 -27.54
N ARG A 99 14.29 -13.90 -27.98
CA ARG A 99 14.30 -13.49 -29.39
C ARG A 99 15.71 -13.33 -29.99
N GLY A 100 16.76 -13.53 -29.19
CA GLY A 100 18.15 -13.61 -29.64
C GLY A 100 18.75 -14.94 -29.24
#